data_AF-A0A091L6X4-F1
#
_entry.id   AF-A0A091L6X4-F1
#
_cell.length_a   1.000
_cell.length_b   1.000
_cell.length_c   1.000
_cell.angle_alpha   90.00
_cell.angle_beta   90.00
_cell.angle_gamma   90.00
#
_symmetry.space_group_name_H-M   'P 1'
#
loop_
_entity.id
_entity.type
_entity.pdbx_description
1 polymer ?
#
loop_
_entity_poly.entity_id
_entity_poly.type
_entity_poly.pdbx_seq_one_letter_code
_entity_poly.pdbx_strand_id
1 'polypeptide(L)'
;ETRGRNHTERCVISSLLRYFCKPRRESPAACAGCKLCPQDWQLHGDSCYRLSKEKGNWYQGKKGCESQESHLVVLRDRKEKVNPEEKA
;
A
#
# COMPACT_ATOMS: atom_id res chain seq x y z
N GLU A 1 25.62 4.44 -7.36
CA GLU A 1 25.42 5.83 -6.91
C GLU A 1 24.17 5.91 -6.03
N THR A 2 24.30 5.54 -4.75
CA THR A 2 23.17 5.56 -3.79
C THR A 2 23.12 6.92 -3.13
N ARG A 3 22.33 7.83 -3.69
CA ARG A 3 22.01 9.16 -3.14
C ARG A 3 21.46 9.00 -1.73
N GLY A 4 22.30 9.28 -0.73
CA GLY A 4 21.89 9.29 0.68
C GLY A 4 20.77 10.29 0.89
N ARG A 5 19.64 9.84 1.44
CA ARG A 5 18.48 10.69 1.76
C ARG A 5 18.92 11.86 2.65
N ASN A 6 18.58 13.08 2.25
CA ASN A 6 18.94 14.30 2.97
C ASN A 6 18.28 14.31 4.36
N HIS A 7 18.90 14.93 5.35
CA HIS A 7 18.42 14.97 6.74
C HIS A 7 16.97 15.50 6.84
N THR A 8 16.64 16.47 6.00
CA THR A 8 15.28 17.03 5.88
C THR A 8 14.26 16.00 5.40
N GLU A 9 14.62 15.14 4.44
CA GLU A 9 13.74 14.07 3.92
C GLU A 9 13.45 13.03 5.01
N ARG A 10 14.44 12.69 5.83
CA ARG A 10 14.24 11.83 7.01
C ARG A 10 13.25 12.45 8.01
N CYS A 11 13.33 13.76 8.25
CA CYS A 11 12.46 14.46 9.19
C CYS A 11 11.00 14.48 8.71
N VAL A 12 10.78 14.77 7.42
CA VAL A 12 9.44 14.77 6.81
C VAL A 12 8.80 13.38 6.88
N ILE A 13 9.56 12.33 6.53
CA ILE A 13 9.08 10.94 6.61
C ILE A 13 8.67 10.58 8.05
N SER A 14 9.47 10.95 9.06
CA SER A 14 9.18 10.70 10.48
C SER A 14 7.90 11.39 10.96
N SER A 15 7.68 12.63 10.53
CA SER A 15 6.47 13.40 10.89
C SER A 15 5.22 12.83 10.23
N LEU A 16 5.30 12.43 8.95
CA LEU A 16 4.19 11.79 8.24
C LEU A 16 3.81 10.45 8.88
N LEU A 17 4.80 9.62 9.21
CA LEU A 17 4.56 8.36 9.92
C LEU A 17 3.86 8.60 11.27
N ARG A 18 4.30 9.57 12.07
CA ARG A 18 3.62 9.87 13.34
C ARG A 18 2.17 10.34 13.18
N TYR A 19 1.88 11.08 12.11
CA TYR A 19 0.54 11.60 11.86
C TYR A 19 -0.42 10.51 11.36
N PHE A 20 0.00 9.76 10.34
CA PHE A 20 -0.83 8.71 9.73
C PHE A 20 -0.89 7.44 10.57
N CYS A 21 0.20 7.09 11.26
CA CYS A 21 0.30 5.92 12.10
C CYS A 21 0.04 6.33 13.56
N LYS A 22 -1.24 6.41 13.97
CA LYS A 22 -1.58 6.60 15.39
C LYS A 22 -1.03 5.41 16.18
N PRO A 23 -0.13 5.60 17.16
CA PRO A 23 0.36 4.48 17.96
C PRO A 23 -0.79 3.89 18.79
N ARG A 24 -1.00 2.58 18.72
CA ARG A 24 -1.83 1.89 19.72
C ARG A 24 -1.07 1.94 21.03
N ARG A 25 -1.68 2.52 22.07
CA ARG A 25 -1.06 2.80 23.39
C ARG A 25 -0.66 1.55 24.19
N GLU A 26 -0.88 0.35 23.69
CA GLU A 26 -0.67 -0.91 24.43
C GLU A 26 0.08 -1.94 23.57
N SER A 27 1.33 -1.67 23.23
CA SER A 27 2.39 -2.69 23.08
C SER A 27 3.69 -2.03 22.58
N PRO A 28 4.79 -2.08 23.36
CA PRO A 28 6.11 -1.62 22.92
C PRO A 28 6.71 -2.47 21.78
N ALA A 29 6.06 -3.60 21.43
CA ALA A 29 6.49 -4.52 20.39
C ALA A 29 5.73 -4.38 19.06
N ALA A 30 4.71 -3.52 18.98
CA ALA A 30 3.96 -3.30 17.74
C ALA A 30 4.52 -2.14 16.90
N CYS A 31 5.83 -2.15 16.67
CA CYS A 31 6.40 -1.68 15.42
C CYS A 31 6.59 -2.88 14.49
N ALA A 32 5.54 -3.70 14.30
CA ALA A 32 5.38 -4.33 13.00
C ALA A 32 5.20 -3.14 12.04
N GLY A 33 6.31 -2.76 11.39
CA GLY A 33 6.57 -1.38 10.93
C GLY A 33 5.37 -0.73 10.27
N CYS A 34 5.07 0.51 10.65
CA CYS A 34 3.97 1.22 10.00
C CYS A 34 4.22 1.30 8.49
N LYS A 35 3.32 0.69 7.73
CA LYS A 35 3.34 0.69 6.27
C LYS A 35 2.39 1.75 5.76
N LEU A 36 2.90 2.63 4.91
CA LEU A 36 2.11 3.59 4.16
C LEU A 36 2.02 3.10 2.72
N CYS A 37 0.83 3.20 2.14
CA CYS A 37 0.60 2.93 0.73
C CYS A 37 0.65 4.24 -0.07
N PRO A 38 0.92 4.18 -1.40
CA PRO A 38 0.80 5.35 -2.25
C PRO A 38 -0.65 5.89 -2.24
N GLN A 39 -0.82 7.12 -2.73
CA GLN A 39 -2.13 7.75 -2.80
C GLN A 39 -3.12 6.91 -3.61
N ASP A 40 -4.35 6.76 -3.09
CA ASP A 40 -5.43 5.93 -3.67
C ASP A 40 -5.17 4.42 -3.68
N TRP A 41 -4.19 3.95 -2.89
CA TRP A 41 -3.98 2.52 -2.62
C TRP A 41 -4.44 2.16 -1.21
N GLN A 42 -5.10 1.00 -1.10
CA GLN A 42 -5.59 0.48 0.15
C GLN A 42 -4.60 -0.53 0.74
N LEU A 43 -4.17 -0.32 1.99
CA LEU A 43 -3.36 -1.29 2.71
C LEU A 43 -4.25 -2.47 3.15
N HIS A 44 -3.85 -3.68 2.79
CA HIS A 44 -4.45 -4.91 3.31
C HIS A 44 -3.33 -5.88 3.73
N GLY A 45 -3.30 -6.23 5.02
CA GLY A 45 -2.20 -6.98 5.60
C GLY A 45 -0.87 -6.25 5.42
N ASP A 46 0.01 -6.83 4.62
CA ASP A 46 1.36 -6.32 4.37
C ASP A 46 1.56 -5.69 2.99
N SER A 47 0.50 -5.63 2.18
CA SER A 47 0.54 -5.24 0.77
C SER A 47 -0.47 -4.13 0.47
N CYS A 48 -0.16 -3.33 -0.55
CA CYS A 48 -1.01 -2.25 -1.03
C CYS A 48 -1.76 -2.69 -2.29
N TYR A 49 -3.07 -2.46 -2.32
CA TYR A 49 -3.94 -2.87 -3.43
C TYR A 49 -4.70 -1.67 -3.98
N ARG A 50 -4.90 -1.67 -5.31
CA ARG A 50 -5.72 -0.68 -5.99
C ARG A 50 -6.48 -1.36 -7.10
N LEU A 51 -7.78 -1.07 -7.17
CA LEU A 51 -8.63 -1.52 -8.26
C LEU A 51 -8.61 -0.49 -9.38
N SER A 52 -8.29 -0.91 -10.60
CA SER A 52 -8.43 -0.05 -11.77
C SER A 52 -9.91 0.23 -12.02
N LYS A 53 -10.24 1.48 -12.34
CA LYS A 53 -11.58 1.89 -12.79
C LYS A 53 -11.80 1.57 -14.28
N GLU A 54 -10.73 1.31 -15.02
CA GLU A 54 -10.78 1.00 -16.44
C GLU A 54 -11.13 -0.47 -16.67
N LYS A 55 -12.04 -0.72 -17.61
CA LYS A 55 -12.38 -2.08 -18.05
C LYS A 55 -11.53 -2.44 -19.26
N GLY A 56 -11.06 -3.67 -19.30
CA GLY A 56 -10.24 -4.18 -20.40
C GLY A 56 -10.03 -5.67 -20.29
N ASN A 57 -9.32 -6.23 -21.26
CA ASN A 57 -8.90 -7.63 -21.18
C ASN A 57 -7.75 -7.80 -20.17
N TRP A 58 -7.45 -9.05 -19.83
CA TRP A 58 -6.43 -9.39 -18.84
C TRP A 58 -5.06 -8.78 -19.14
N TYR A 59 -4.66 -8.76 -20.42
CA TYR A 59 -3.37 -8.21 -20.83
C TYR A 59 -3.28 -6.70 -20.66
N GLN A 60 -4.37 -5.98 -20.98
CA GLN A 60 -4.47 -4.54 -20.72
C GLN A 60 -4.40 -4.26 -19.21
N GLY A 61 -5.09 -5.05 -18.39
CA GLY A 61 -5.01 -4.95 -16.93
C GLY A 61 -3.59 -5.15 -16.40
N LYS A 62 -2.88 -6.18 -16.89
CA LYS A 62 -1.48 -6.44 -16.51
C LYS A 62 -0.57 -5.27 -16.85
N LYS A 63 -0.65 -4.76 -18.09
CA LYS A 63 0.14 -3.58 -18.51
C LYS A 63 -0.19 -2.33 -17.71
N GLY A 64 -1.47 -2.13 -17.35
CA GLY A 64 -1.90 -1.01 -16.53
C GLY A 64 -1.33 -1.05 -15.10
N CYS A 65 -1.20 -2.24 -14.50
CA CYS A 65 -0.52 -2.38 -13.22
C CYS A 65 0.99 -2.12 -13.35
N GLU A 66 1.63 -2.65 -14.40
CA GLU A 66 3.06 -2.48 -14.65
C GLU A 66 3.44 -1.01 -14.87
N SER A 67 2.59 -0.21 -15.53
CA SER A 67 2.81 1.23 -15.71
C SER A 67 2.72 2.04 -14.42
N GLN A 68 2.13 1.47 -13.36
CA GLN A 68 2.07 2.05 -12.02
C GLN A 68 3.13 1.45 -11.07
N GLU A 69 4.19 0.83 -11.63
CA GLU A 69 5.24 0.14 -10.87
C GLU A 69 4.69 -0.92 -9.91
N SER A 70 3.57 -1.54 -10.31
CA SER A 70 2.85 -2.54 -9.52
C SER A 70 2.61 -3.81 -10.32
N HIS A 71 2.08 -4.84 -9.67
CA HIS A 71 1.79 -6.12 -10.29
C HIS A 71 0.29 -6.42 -10.22
N LEU A 72 -0.24 -7.01 -11.30
CA LEU A 72 -1.62 -7.48 -11.32
C LEU A 72 -1.81 -8.55 -10.25
N VAL A 73 -2.74 -8.31 -9.33
CA VAL A 73 -3.03 -9.24 -8.23
C VAL A 73 -3.61 -10.55 -8.78
N VAL A 74 -3.10 -11.67 -8.28
CA VAL A 74 -3.65 -13.01 -8.53
C VAL A 74 -4.13 -13.54 -7.19
N LEU A 75 -5.44 -13.48 -6.96
CA LEU A 75 -6.08 -13.88 -5.71
C LEU A 75 -6.06 -15.41 -5.57
N ARG A 76 -4.96 -15.96 -5.04
CA ARG A 76 -4.82 -17.40 -4.77
C ARG A 76 -5.36 -17.77 -3.39
N ASP A 77 -5.20 -16.87 -2.42
CA ASP A 77 -5.57 -17.12 -1.03
C ASP A 77 -6.98 -16.63 -0.70
N ARG A 78 -7.74 -17.42 0.07
CA ARG A 78 -9.10 -17.04 0.51
C ARG A 78 -9.10 -15.77 1.38
N LYS A 79 -8.00 -15.48 2.07
CA LYS A 79 -7.85 -14.29 2.93
C LYS A 79 -7.85 -12.98 2.14
N GLU A 80 -7.46 -13.02 0.86
CA GLU A 80 -7.44 -11.84 -0.01
C GLU A 80 -8.77 -11.62 -0.74
N LYS A 81 -9.72 -12.57 -0.67
CA LYS A 81 -11.04 -12.48 -1.31
C LYS A 81 -12.04 -11.73 -0.44
N VAL A 82 -11.73 -10.47 -0.10
CA VAL A 82 -12.69 -9.59 0.55
C VAL A 82 -13.30 -8.70 -0.53
N ASN A 83 -14.57 -8.93 -0.85
CA ASN A 83 -15.24 -8.22 -1.94
C ASN A 83 -15.38 -6.73 -1.58
N PRO A 84 -14.84 -5.79 -2.38
CA PRO A 84 -14.95 -4.36 -2.09
C PRO A 84 -16.38 -3.82 -2.23
N GLU A 85 -17.29 -4.55 -2.88
CA GLU A 85 -18.70 -4.15 -3.06
C GLU A 85 -19.58 -4.43 -1.83
N GLU A 86 -19.09 -5.16 -0.81
CA GLU A 86 -19.84 -5.45 0.42
C GLU A 86 -19.67 -4.38 1.50
N LYS A 87 -18.89 -3.33 1.20
CA LYS A 87 -18.71 -2.15 2.05
C LYS A 87 -19.36 -0.92 1.43
N ALA A 88 -20.61 -1.09 0.98
CA ALA A 88 -21.54 0.00 0.64
C ALA A 88 -22.42 0.31 1.85
#